data_AF-A0A1E3LH65-F1
#
_entry.id   AF-A0A1E3LH65-F1
#
_cell.length_a   1.000
_cell.length_b   1.000
_cell.length_c   1.000
_cell.angle_alpha   90.00
_cell.angle_beta   90.00
_cell.angle_gamma   90.00
#
_symmetry.space_group_name_H-M   'P 1'
#
loop_
_entity.id
_entity.type
_entity.pdbx_description
1 polymer ?
#
loop_
_entity_poly.entity_id
_entity_poly.type
_entity_poly.pdbx_seq_one_letter_code
_entity_poly.pdbx_strand_id
1 'polypeptide(L)'
;MMEDIFAKMPFGKVALEKLAPVEQNFRLFSAGWLGDGKSREVMQISGAVFREAKSGPRKGTLCMQVPGTTRTTFVTAAEMDAVADMEGVTP
;
A
#
# COMPACT_ATOMS: atom_id res chain seq x y z
N MET A 1 16.41 -7.11 3.48
CA MET A 1 15.31 -6.81 2.54
C MET A 1 14.11 -6.42 3.36
N MET A 2 13.57 -5.21 3.18
CA MET A 2 12.36 -4.80 3.88
C MET A 2 11.19 -5.38 3.11
N GLU A 3 10.53 -6.40 3.66
CA GLU A 3 9.38 -7.01 3.03
C GLU A 3 8.23 -6.00 2.97
N ASP A 4 7.67 -5.81 1.78
CA ASP A 4 6.49 -4.96 1.57
C ASP A 4 5.25 -5.72 2.02
N ILE A 5 5.08 -5.84 3.33
CA ILE A 5 3.97 -6.60 3.94
C ILE A 5 2.63 -6.10 3.42
N PHE A 6 2.49 -4.78 3.24
CA PHE A 6 1.28 -4.19 2.68
C PHE A 6 1.01 -4.68 1.25
N ALA A 7 2.02 -4.73 0.37
CA ALA A 7 1.84 -5.21 -1.01
C ALA A 7 1.43 -6.70 -1.10
N LYS A 8 1.75 -7.50 -0.08
CA LYS A 8 1.33 -8.90 0.00
C LYS A 8 -0.13 -9.08 0.42
N MET A 9 -0.71 -8.08 1.09
CA MET A 9 -2.10 -8.14 1.58
C MET A 9 -3.10 -7.87 0.43
N PRO A 10 -4.35 -8.39 0.51
CA PRO A 10 -5.36 -8.20 -0.54
C PRO A 10 -5.62 -6.73 -0.85
N PHE A 11 -5.77 -5.90 0.19
CA PHE A 11 -5.97 -4.46 0.05
C PHE A 11 -4.78 -3.76 -0.59
N GLY A 12 -3.55 -4.26 -0.39
CA GLY A 12 -2.36 -3.67 -0.98
C GLY A 12 -2.21 -4.01 -2.45
N LYS A 13 -2.61 -5.21 -2.87
CA LYS A 13 -2.68 -5.58 -4.29
C LYS A 13 -3.66 -4.67 -5.04
N VAL A 14 -4.90 -4.53 -4.52
CA VAL A 14 -5.89 -3.61 -5.11
C VAL A 14 -5.38 -2.18 -5.12
N ALA A 15 -4.79 -1.72 -4.02
CA ALA A 15 -4.26 -0.37 -3.94
C ALA A 15 -3.15 -0.13 -4.97
N LEU A 16 -2.23 -1.08 -5.15
CA LEU A 16 -1.17 -0.98 -6.15
C LEU A 16 -1.71 -1.00 -7.58
N GLU A 17 -2.73 -1.81 -7.85
CA GLU A 17 -3.40 -1.84 -9.15
C GLU A 17 -4.09 -0.51 -9.46
N LYS A 18 -4.81 0.07 -8.48
CA LYS A 18 -5.42 1.40 -8.63
C LYS A 18 -4.42 2.53 -8.75
N LEU A 19 -3.28 2.41 -8.06
CA LEU A 19 -2.22 3.43 -8.08
C LEU A 19 -1.30 3.27 -9.30
N ALA A 20 -1.45 2.19 -10.07
CA ALA A 20 -0.66 1.93 -11.25
C ALA A 20 -0.88 3.02 -12.31
N PRO A 21 0.19 3.46 -13.00
CA PRO A 21 1.57 3.00 -12.87
C PRO A 21 2.26 3.56 -11.62
N VAL A 22 2.93 2.69 -10.87
CA VAL A 22 3.74 3.03 -9.69
C VAL A 22 5.23 2.89 -9.98
N GLU A 23 6.06 3.74 -9.40
CA GLU A 23 7.52 3.69 -9.57
C GLU A 23 8.13 2.48 -8.85
N GLN A 24 9.34 2.07 -9.25
CA GLN A 24 10.02 0.86 -8.77
C GLN A 24 10.21 0.81 -7.23
N ASN A 25 10.30 1.97 -6.56
CA ASN A 25 10.42 2.06 -5.11
C ASN A 25 9.17 2.63 -4.42
N PHE A 26 8.02 2.58 -5.10
CA PHE A 26 6.76 2.96 -4.50
C PHE A 26 6.34 1.91 -3.47
N ARG A 27 6.12 2.36 -2.23
CA ARG A 27 5.68 1.51 -1.12
C ARG A 27 4.49 2.10 -0.42
N LEU A 28 3.60 1.22 0.01
CA LEU A 28 2.49 1.56 0.89
C LEU A 28 3.05 1.71 2.31
N PHE A 29 2.75 2.83 2.96
CA PHE A 29 3.24 3.10 4.33
C PHE A 29 2.11 3.32 5.33
N SER A 30 0.88 3.52 4.86
CA SER A 30 -0.28 3.75 5.72
C SER A 30 -1.51 3.08 5.12
N ALA A 31 -2.26 2.40 5.96
CA ALA A 31 -3.57 1.85 5.65
C ALA A 31 -4.49 2.07 6.85
N GLY A 32 -5.69 2.60 6.61
CA GLY A 32 -6.66 2.91 7.65
C GLY A 32 -8.08 2.73 7.14
N TRP A 33 -8.94 2.11 7.93
CA TRP A 33 -10.36 2.03 7.61
C TRP A 33 -11.02 3.39 7.77
N LEU A 34 -11.73 3.84 6.74
CA LEU A 34 -12.61 4.99 6.78
C LEU A 34 -13.99 4.53 7.23
N GLY A 35 -14.49 5.15 8.30
CA GLY A 35 -15.81 4.87 8.84
C GLY A 35 -15.94 5.31 10.29
N ASP A 36 -17.14 5.12 10.82
CA ASP A 36 -17.51 5.38 12.22
C ASP A 36 -17.19 4.21 13.16
N GLY A 37 -16.43 3.22 12.67
CA GLY A 37 -16.03 2.02 13.41
C GLY A 37 -17.07 0.90 13.42
N LYS A 38 -18.30 1.15 12.93
CA LYS A 38 -19.34 0.13 12.76
C LYS A 38 -19.32 -0.47 11.36
N SER A 39 -19.01 0.34 10.36
CA SER A 39 -18.92 -0.08 8.96
C SER A 39 -17.48 -0.02 8.47
N ARG A 40 -16.90 -1.17 8.10
CA ARG A 40 -15.58 -1.28 7.45
C ARG A 40 -15.78 -1.42 5.95
N GLU A 41 -16.37 -0.41 5.32
CA GLU A 41 -16.70 -0.46 3.90
C GLU A 41 -15.54 0.00 3.01
N VAL A 42 -14.80 1.01 3.46
CA VAL A 42 -13.73 1.64 2.68
C VAL A 42 -12.45 1.73 3.50
N MET A 43 -11.33 1.34 2.90
CA MET A 43 -9.99 1.46 3.45
C MET A 43 -9.20 2.50 2.64
N GLN A 44 -8.72 3.52 3.34
CA GLN A 44 -7.78 4.48 2.79
C GLN A 44 -6.36 3.90 2.87
N ILE A 45 -5.69 3.84 1.73
CA ILE A 45 -4.32 3.35 1.62
C ILE A 45 -3.47 4.46 1.01
N SER A 46 -2.38 4.80 1.71
CA SER A 46 -1.40 5.78 1.24
C SER A 46 -0.05 5.14 1.02
N GLY A 47 0.54 5.45 -0.12
CA GLY A 47 1.89 5.06 -0.49
C GLY A 47 2.70 6.24 -0.98
N ALA A 48 4.01 6.05 -1.06
CA ALA A 48 4.93 7.02 -1.60
C ALA A 48 6.16 6.32 -2.15
N VAL A 49 6.95 7.02 -2.96
CA VAL A 49 8.24 6.52 -3.40
C VAL A 49 9.24 6.72 -2.27
N PHE A 50 9.95 5.65 -1.93
CA PHE A 50 11.06 5.70 -1.00
C PHE A 50 12.37 5.64 -1.76
N ARG A 51 13.37 6.39 -1.32
CA ARG A 51 14.73 6.30 -1.85
C ARG A 51 15.69 5.84 -0.77
N GLU A 52 16.79 5.26 -1.21
CA GLU A 52 17.89 4.86 -0.34
C GLU A 52 18.54 6.10 0.29
N ALA A 53 18.84 6.01 1.58
CA ALA A 53 19.66 6.99 2.25
C ALA A 53 21.10 6.92 1.74
N LYS A 54 21.60 8.01 1.14
CA LYS A 54 22.98 8.10 0.64
C LYS A 54 24.01 8.33 1.76
N SER A 55 23.56 8.78 2.93
CA SER A 55 24.39 9.13 4.09
C SER A 55 23.64 8.85 5.41
N GLY A 56 24.38 8.85 6.53
CA GLY A 56 23.83 8.66 7.87
C GLY A 56 23.78 7.19 8.36
N PRO A 57 23.32 6.96 9.59
CA PRO A 57 23.32 5.63 10.23
C PRO A 57 22.41 4.60 9.54
N ARG A 58 21.48 5.06 8.69
CA ARG A 58 20.59 4.20 7.87
C ARG A 58 21.02 4.13 6.40
N LYS A 59 22.27 4.49 6.07
CA LYS A 59 22.80 4.46 4.69
C LYS A 59 22.53 3.12 4.01
N GLY A 60 22.07 3.15 2.76
CA GLY A 60 21.69 1.95 1.99
C GLY A 60 20.29 1.40 2.32
N THR A 61 19.58 1.99 3.29
CA THR A 61 18.19 1.63 3.59
C THR A 61 17.22 2.52 2.82
N LEU A 62 16.20 1.91 2.22
CA LEU A 62 15.02 2.58 1.64
C LEU A 62 14.16 3.20 2.76
N CYS A 63 14.58 4.34 3.30
CA CYS A 63 13.88 5.00 4.41
C CYS A 63 13.57 6.48 4.17
N MET A 64 13.92 7.04 3.01
CA MET A 64 13.67 8.44 2.70
C MET A 64 12.46 8.55 1.78
N GLN A 65 11.31 8.98 2.31
CA GLN A 65 10.15 9.30 1.48
C GLN A 65 10.49 10.45 0.52
N VAL A 66 10.18 10.31 -0.75
CA VAL A 66 10.36 11.35 -1.76
C VAL A 66 9.16 12.31 -1.69
N PRO A 67 9.36 13.59 -1.34
CA PRO A 67 8.27 14.56 -1.30
C PRO A 67 7.57 14.70 -2.65
N GLY A 68 6.24 14.87 -2.65
CA GLY A 68 5.44 15.01 -3.88
C GLY A 68 5.10 13.68 -4.57
N THR A 69 5.58 12.55 -4.06
CA THR A 69 5.25 11.21 -4.59
C THR A 69 4.19 10.47 -3.78
N THR A 70 3.66 11.12 -2.74
CA THR A 70 2.58 10.56 -1.93
C THR A 70 1.33 10.41 -2.79
N ARG A 71 0.82 9.19 -2.88
CA ARG A 71 -0.45 8.88 -3.51
C ARG A 71 -1.34 8.16 -2.52
N THR A 72 -2.61 8.51 -2.54
CA THR A 72 -3.63 7.91 -1.69
C THR A 72 -4.72 7.36 -2.57
N THR A 73 -5.16 6.15 -2.24
CA THR A 73 -6.28 5.48 -2.90
C THR A 73 -7.24 4.94 -1.86
N PHE A 74 -8.44 4.61 -2.31
CA PHE A 74 -9.50 4.06 -1.50
C PHE A 74 -9.85 2.67 -2.05
N VAL A 75 -9.83 1.67 -1.19
CA VAL A 75 -10.14 0.28 -1.52
C VAL A 75 -11.36 -0.13 -0.72
N THR A 76 -12.36 -0.70 -1.38
CA THR A 76 -13.56 -1.18 -0.68
C THR A 76 -13.44 -2.66 -0.33
N ALA A 77 -14.22 -3.12 0.66
CA ALA A 77 -14.27 -4.55 1.01
C ALA A 77 -14.64 -5.41 -0.22
N ALA A 78 -15.58 -4.96 -1.04
CA ALA A 78 -15.98 -5.63 -2.27
C ALA A 78 -14.82 -5.82 -3.28
N GLU A 79 -13.89 -4.88 -3.33
CA GLU A 79 -12.71 -5.01 -4.20
C GLU A 79 -11.67 -5.96 -3.61
N MET A 80 -11.57 -6.04 -2.28
CA MET A 80 -10.73 -7.04 -1.63
C MET A 80 -11.28 -8.44 -1.86
N ASP A 81 -12.61 -8.61 -1.76
CA ASP A 81 -13.29 -9.87 -2.04
C ASP A 81 -13.09 -10.28 -3.50
N ALA A 82 -13.23 -9.36 -4.46
CA ALA A 82 -13.00 -9.64 -5.87
C ALA A 82 -11.57 -10.15 -6.17
N VAL A 83 -10.56 -9.65 -5.43
CA VAL A 83 -9.17 -10.15 -5.55
C VAL A 83 -8.98 -11.49 -4.82
N ALA A 84 -9.65 -11.69 -3.68
CA ALA A 84 -9.62 -12.97 -2.95
C ALA A 84 -10.27 -14.11 -3.76
N ASP A 85 -11.39 -13.82 -4.44
CA ASP A 85 -12.06 -14.75 -5.35
C ASP A 85 -11.18 -15.10 -6.56
N MET A 86 -10.44 -14.12 -7.12
CA MET A 86 -9.50 -14.37 -8.22
C MET A 86 -8.28 -15.22 -7.81
N GLU A 87 -7.84 -15.16 -6.56
CA GLU A 87 -6.72 -15.98 -6.06
C GLU A 87 -7.16 -17.35 -5.50
N GLY A 88 -8.46 -17.68 -5.54
CA GLY A 88 -8.95 -19.00 -5.14
C GLY A 88 -8.76 -19.33 -3.66
N VAL A 89 -8.57 -18.31 -2.81
CA VAL A 89 -8.50 -18.49 -1.35
C VAL A 89 -9.89 -18.19 -0.79
N THR A 90 -10.78 -19.16 -0.89
CA THR A 90 -12.02 -19.18 -0.11
C THR A 90 -11.67 -19.47 1.36
N PRO A 91 -12.28 -18.78 2.34
CA PRO A 91 -12.05 -19.04 3.77
C PRO A 91 -12.44 -20.45 4.22
#